data_AF-A0A1E5KSL4-F1
#
_entry.id   AF-A0A1E5KSL4-F1
#
_cell.length_a   1.000
_cell.length_b   1.000
_cell.length_c   1.000
_cell.angle_alpha   90.00
_cell.angle_beta   90.00
_cell.angle_gamma   90.00
#
_symmetry.space_group_name_H-M   'P 1'
#
loop_
_entity.id
_entity.type
_entity.pdbx_description
1 polymer ?
#
loop_
_entity_poly.entity_id
_entity_poly.type
_entity_poly.pdbx_seq_one_letter_code
_entity_poly.pdbx_strand_id
1 'polypeptide(L)'
;MDTKLLLAIITITLALVFYTIGVFSERKSGELHLKHLILFGLGLVFDTTGTTIMSTIAKSENVGTSLSLHQVTGVLAIALMAFHLIWAIYVYVKGTTKAKHTFHKFSLVVWLFWLIPYIAGLIVGMSQ
;
A
#
# COMPACT_ATOMS: atom_id res chain seq x y z
N MET A 1 -2.55 -18.65 -17.65
CA MET A 1 -2.52 -17.80 -16.46
C MET A 1 -3.93 -17.66 -15.94
N ASP A 2 -4.16 -17.96 -14.67
CA ASP A 2 -5.48 -17.80 -14.07
C ASP A 2 -5.87 -16.31 -14.10
N THR A 3 -7.09 -16.01 -14.57
CA THR A 3 -7.58 -14.62 -14.74
C THR A 3 -7.52 -13.83 -13.43
N LYS A 4 -7.72 -14.53 -12.30
CA LYS A 4 -7.62 -13.99 -10.95
C LYS A 4 -6.19 -13.56 -10.61
N LEU A 5 -5.18 -14.34 -11.01
CA LEU A 5 -3.77 -14.03 -10.75
C LEU A 5 -3.32 -12.79 -11.54
N LEU A 6 -3.73 -12.69 -12.81
CA LEU A 6 -3.46 -11.51 -13.62
C LEU A 6 -4.10 -10.25 -13.00
N LEU A 7 -5.34 -10.35 -12.56
CA LEU A 7 -6.04 -9.24 -11.90
C LEU A 7 -5.35 -8.84 -10.59
N ALA A 8 -4.94 -9.81 -9.78
CA ALA A 8 -4.18 -9.57 -8.55
C ALA A 8 -2.90 -8.76 -8.82
N ILE A 9 -2.07 -9.19 -9.78
CA ILE A 9 -0.82 -8.52 -10.14
C ILE A 9 -1.08 -7.09 -10.61
N ILE A 10 -2.09 -6.88 -11.46
CA ILE A 10 -2.45 -5.55 -11.95
C ILE A 10 -2.86 -4.65 -10.78
N THR A 11 -3.74 -5.14 -9.89
CA THR A 11 -4.21 -4.35 -8.73
C THR A 11 -3.08 -4.00 -7.76
N ILE A 12 -2.21 -4.95 -7.41
CA ILE A 12 -1.05 -4.68 -6.54
C ILE A 12 -0.05 -3.71 -7.19
N THR A 13 0.16 -3.81 -8.49
CA THR A 13 1.04 -2.87 -9.21
C THR A 13 0.44 -1.47 -9.24
N LEU A 14 -0.87 -1.35 -9.45
CA LEU A 14 -1.57 -0.07 -9.36
C LEU A 14 -1.47 0.51 -7.95
N ALA A 15 -1.57 -0.30 -6.90
CA ALA A 15 -1.39 0.14 -5.52
C ALA A 15 -0.01 0.77 -5.31
N LEU A 16 1.06 0.11 -5.78
CA LEU A 16 2.42 0.64 -5.74
C LEU A 16 2.52 1.98 -6.49
N VAL A 17 1.96 2.07 -7.70
CA VAL A 17 2.02 3.28 -8.53
C VAL A 17 1.30 4.45 -7.85
N PHE A 18 0.03 4.27 -7.43
CA PHE A 18 -0.74 5.32 -6.80
C PHE A 18 -0.13 5.76 -5.47
N TYR A 19 0.33 4.81 -4.65
CA TYR A 19 0.92 5.13 -3.37
C TYR A 19 2.24 5.88 -3.52
N THR A 20 3.11 5.44 -4.43
CA THR A 20 4.38 6.11 -4.72
C THR A 20 4.14 7.51 -5.28
N ILE A 21 3.23 7.68 -6.24
CA ILE A 21 2.89 9.02 -6.76
C ILE A 21 2.35 9.91 -5.64
N GLY A 22 1.49 9.39 -4.76
CA GLY A 22 1.00 10.13 -3.59
C GLY A 22 2.13 10.67 -2.73
N VAL A 23 3.08 9.83 -2.33
CA VAL A 23 4.18 10.17 -1.41
C VAL A 23 5.17 11.13 -2.06
N PHE A 24 5.55 10.89 -3.31
CA PHE A 24 6.52 11.74 -4.00
C PHE A 24 5.90 13.05 -4.50
N SER A 25 4.63 13.06 -4.91
CA SER A 25 3.90 14.28 -5.23
C SER A 25 3.76 15.16 -3.99
N GLU A 26 3.42 14.58 -2.85
CA GLU A 26 3.34 15.31 -1.58
C GLU A 26 4.68 15.90 -1.18
N ARG A 27 5.77 15.13 -1.27
CA ARG A 27 7.13 15.65 -1.04
C ARG A 27 7.46 16.81 -1.98
N LYS A 28 7.05 16.74 -3.25
CA LYS A 28 7.29 17.79 -4.25
C LYS A 28 6.44 19.04 -3.99
N SER A 29 5.19 18.89 -3.57
CA SER A 29 4.32 19.99 -3.19
C SER A 29 4.78 20.67 -1.90
N GLY A 30 5.47 19.94 -1.01
CA GLY A 30 5.95 20.46 0.26
C GLY A 30 4.83 20.73 1.28
N GLU A 31 3.58 20.43 0.94
CA GLU A 31 2.39 20.56 1.80
C GLU A 31 1.40 19.43 1.48
N LEU A 32 0.72 18.95 2.53
CA LEU A 32 -0.34 17.96 2.42
C LEU A 32 -1.65 18.57 1.88
N HIS A 33 -2.04 18.17 0.66
CA HIS A 33 -3.31 18.56 0.02
C HIS A 33 -4.27 17.37 -0.13
N LEU A 34 -5.55 17.67 -0.37
CA LEU A 34 -6.60 16.68 -0.60
C LEU A 34 -6.28 15.70 -1.76
N LYS A 35 -5.58 16.16 -2.79
CA LYS A 35 -5.13 15.30 -3.91
C LYS A 35 -4.26 14.14 -3.44
N HIS A 36 -3.41 14.35 -2.43
CA HIS A 36 -2.56 13.31 -1.86
C HIS A 36 -3.38 12.30 -1.07
N LEU A 37 -4.38 12.76 -0.30
CA LEU A 37 -5.32 11.88 0.40
C LEU A 37 -6.07 10.96 -0.58
N ILE A 38 -6.50 11.49 -1.73
CA ILE A 38 -7.15 10.69 -2.78
C ILE A 38 -6.19 9.63 -3.32
N LEU A 39 -4.93 9.98 -3.60
CA LEU A 39 -3.92 9.02 -4.07
C LEU A 39 -3.60 7.94 -3.04
N PHE A 40 -3.48 8.30 -1.76
CA PHE A 40 -3.29 7.34 -0.67
C PHE A 40 -4.49 6.40 -0.53
N GLY A 41 -5.72 6.94 -0.64
CA GLY A 41 -6.95 6.15 -0.63
C GLY A 41 -7.05 5.18 -1.80
N LEU A 42 -6.74 5.63 -3.02
CA LEU A 42 -6.68 4.76 -4.20
C LEU A 42 -5.65 3.66 -4.02
N GLY A 43 -4.44 4.00 -3.57
CA GLY A 43 -3.39 3.02 -3.27
C GLY A 43 -3.89 1.94 -2.30
N LEU A 44 -4.54 2.34 -1.20
CA LEU A 44 -5.08 1.42 -0.19
C LEU A 44 -6.19 0.50 -0.75
N VAL A 45 -7.10 1.04 -1.57
CA VAL A 45 -8.17 0.26 -2.20
C VAL A 45 -7.58 -0.81 -3.12
N PHE A 46 -6.60 -0.43 -3.95
CA PHE A 46 -5.93 -1.36 -4.84
C PHE A 46 -5.11 -2.41 -4.07
N ASP A 47 -4.40 -2.02 -3.01
CA ASP A 47 -3.61 -2.94 -2.17
C ASP A 47 -4.49 -3.98 -1.47
N THR A 48 -5.60 -3.51 -0.90
CA THR A 48 -6.60 -4.37 -0.23
C THR A 48 -7.24 -5.33 -1.22
N THR A 49 -7.61 -4.84 -2.40
CA THR A 49 -8.22 -5.66 -3.46
C THR A 49 -7.25 -6.73 -3.93
N GLY A 50 -6.01 -6.35 -4.26
CA GLY A 50 -4.99 -7.27 -4.73
C GLY A 50 -4.65 -8.35 -3.70
N THR A 51 -4.42 -7.95 -2.45
CA THR A 51 -4.13 -8.88 -1.34
C THR A 51 -5.30 -9.83 -1.08
N THR A 52 -6.54 -9.36 -1.19
CA THR A 52 -7.74 -10.21 -1.01
C THR A 52 -7.86 -11.24 -2.13
N ILE A 53 -7.61 -10.85 -3.39
CA ILE A 53 -7.62 -11.77 -4.52
C ILE A 53 -6.51 -12.82 -4.35
N MET A 54 -5.28 -12.39 -4.00
CA MET A 54 -4.16 -13.31 -3.73
C MET A 54 -4.48 -14.27 -2.59
N SER A 55 -5.09 -13.78 -1.50
CA SER A 55 -5.51 -14.64 -0.38
C SER A 55 -6.58 -15.65 -0.77
N THR A 56 -7.43 -15.33 -1.76
CA THR A 56 -8.46 -16.25 -2.26
C THR A 56 -7.84 -17.33 -3.14
N ILE A 57 -6.88 -16.98 -4.00
CA ILE A 57 -6.11 -17.93 -4.82
C ILE A 57 -5.34 -18.89 -3.90
N ALA A 58 -4.63 -18.35 -2.91
CA ALA A 58 -3.89 -19.08 -1.90
C ALA A 58 -4.69 -20.19 -1.21
N LYS A 59 -5.94 -19.89 -0.83
CA LYS A 59 -6.85 -20.84 -0.18
C LYS A 59 -7.38 -21.91 -1.14
N SER A 60 -7.51 -21.58 -2.43
CA SER A 60 -8.05 -22.49 -3.44
C SER A 60 -7.04 -23.54 -3.89
N GLU A 61 -5.74 -23.22 -3.86
CA GLU A 61 -4.69 -24.07 -4.44
C GLU A 61 -3.92 -24.94 -3.41
N ASN A 62 -4.28 -24.92 -2.12
CA ASN A 62 -3.57 -25.67 -1.06
C ASN A 62 -2.03 -25.43 -1.06
N VAL A 63 -1.59 -24.25 -1.52
CA VAL A 63 -0.18 -23.89 -1.60
C VAL A 63 0.32 -23.64 -0.17
N GLY A 64 1.32 -24.42 0.24
CA GLY A 64 1.72 -24.64 1.63
C GLY A 64 2.21 -23.44 2.44
N THR A 65 2.72 -23.76 3.63
CA THR A 65 3.09 -22.89 4.75
C THR A 65 3.93 -21.64 4.44
N SER A 66 4.67 -21.54 3.34
CA SER A 66 5.40 -20.30 2.95
C SER A 66 4.47 -19.13 2.60
N LEU A 67 3.23 -19.41 2.20
CA LEU A 67 2.21 -18.41 1.89
C LEU A 67 1.71 -17.66 3.13
N SER A 68 1.84 -18.28 4.31
CA SER A 68 1.38 -17.70 5.59
C SER A 68 2.18 -16.45 6.01
N LEU A 69 3.50 -16.45 5.82
CA LEU A 69 4.34 -15.29 6.15
C LEU A 69 4.09 -14.10 5.20
N HIS A 70 3.86 -14.39 3.92
CA HIS A 70 3.48 -13.35 2.97
C HIS A 70 2.08 -12.79 3.25
N GLN A 71 1.11 -13.65 3.60
CA GLN A 71 -0.24 -13.20 4.00
C GLN A 71 -0.21 -12.27 5.21
N VAL A 72 0.59 -12.59 6.23
CA VAL A 72 0.75 -11.74 7.42
C VAL A 72 1.39 -10.40 7.05
N THR A 73 2.45 -10.42 6.24
CA THR A 73 3.14 -9.18 5.83
C THR A 73 2.26 -8.31 4.92
N GLY A 74 1.43 -8.89 4.06
CA GLY A 74 0.43 -8.18 3.26
C GLY A 74 -0.65 -7.50 4.11
N VAL A 75 -1.18 -8.18 5.14
CA VAL A 75 -2.14 -7.57 6.08
C VAL A 75 -1.49 -6.42 6.86
N LEU A 76 -0.22 -6.57 7.27
CA LEU A 76 0.53 -5.48 7.90
C LEU A 76 0.71 -4.29 6.95
N ALA A 77 0.94 -4.53 5.65
CA ALA A 77 1.05 -3.49 4.64
C ALA A 77 -0.24 -2.66 4.53
N ILE A 78 -1.39 -3.33 4.44
CA ILE A 78 -2.72 -2.70 4.39
C ILE A 78 -2.97 -1.89 5.67
N ALA A 79 -2.68 -2.46 6.84
CA ALA A 79 -2.86 -1.77 8.12
C ALA A 79 -2.00 -0.49 8.20
N LEU A 80 -0.76 -0.56 7.71
CA LEU A 80 0.17 0.55 7.68
C LEU A 80 -0.27 1.66 6.69
N MET A 81 -0.77 1.30 5.50
CA MET A 81 -1.38 2.26 4.58
C MET A 81 -2.66 2.89 5.13
N ALA A 82 -3.51 2.10 5.78
CA ALA A 82 -4.74 2.59 6.40
C ALA A 82 -4.43 3.58 7.53
N PHE A 83 -3.46 3.24 8.40
CA PHE A 83 -2.98 4.14 9.45
C PHE A 83 -2.44 5.45 8.85
N HIS A 84 -1.65 5.36 7.78
CA HIS A 84 -1.11 6.53 7.10
C HIS A 84 -2.19 7.42 6.49
N LEU A 85 -3.21 6.85 5.84
CA LEU A 85 -4.34 7.60 5.30
C LEU A 85 -5.15 8.30 6.41
N ILE A 86 -5.44 7.60 7.51
CA ILE A 86 -6.15 8.17 8.66
C ILE A 86 -5.35 9.33 9.25
N TRP A 87 -4.04 9.15 9.41
CA TRP A 87 -3.16 10.20 9.91
C TRP A 87 -3.06 11.38 8.95
N ALA A 88 -3.03 11.13 7.63
CA ALA A 88 -3.08 12.17 6.61
C ALA A 88 -4.38 12.98 6.68
N ILE A 89 -5.53 12.32 6.83
CA ILE A 89 -6.82 12.98 7.03
C ILE A 89 -6.81 13.83 8.31
N TYR A 90 -6.29 13.28 9.42
CA TYR A 90 -6.18 14.00 10.68
C TYR A 90 -5.32 15.26 10.55
N VAL A 91 -4.12 15.16 9.95
CA VAL A 91 -3.22 16.30 9.75
C VAL A 91 -3.80 17.30 8.74
N TYR A 92 -4.53 16.83 7.73
CA TYR A 92 -5.20 17.72 6.77
C TYR A 92 -6.31 18.55 7.42
N VAL A 93 -7.17 17.93 8.24
CA VAL A 93 -8.34 18.58 8.85
C VAL A 93 -7.97 19.39 10.10
N LYS A 94 -7.14 18.84 10.99
CA LYS A 94 -6.83 19.42 12.31
C LYS A 94 -5.36 19.82 12.49
N GLY A 95 -4.49 19.46 11.56
CA GLY A 95 -3.07 19.75 11.67
C GLY A 95 -2.73 21.23 11.46
N THR A 96 -1.69 21.68 12.15
CA THR A 96 -1.10 23.01 11.95
C THR A 96 -0.41 23.10 10.59
N THR A 97 -0.19 24.31 10.08
CA THR A 97 0.56 24.55 8.84
C THR A 97 1.93 23.87 8.88
N LYS A 98 2.62 23.95 10.03
CA LYS A 98 3.91 23.24 10.24
C LYS A 98 3.76 21.73 10.07
N ALA A 99 2.74 21.13 10.67
CA ALA A 99 2.49 19.69 10.56
C ALA A 99 2.24 19.26 9.10
N LYS A 100 1.44 20.03 8.35
CA LYS A 100 1.17 19.78 6.92
C LYS A 100 2.44 19.88 6.07
N HIS A 101 3.33 20.82 6.37
CA HIS A 101 4.60 20.96 5.66
C HIS A 101 5.62 19.87 6.00
N THR A 102 5.63 19.35 7.22
CA THR A 102 6.58 18.30 7.63
C THR A 102 6.08 16.88 7.40
N PHE A 103 4.81 16.72 7.03
CA PHE A 103 4.16 15.41 6.89
C PHE A 103 4.86 14.50 5.88
N HIS A 104 5.48 15.06 4.83
CA HIS A 104 6.22 14.29 3.84
C HIS A 104 7.36 13.43 4.40
N LYS A 105 7.95 13.84 5.53
CA LYS A 105 8.97 13.02 6.21
C LYS A 105 8.35 11.76 6.78
N PHE A 106 7.15 11.88 7.36
CA PHE A 106 6.39 10.75 7.89
C PHE A 106 5.91 9.84 6.75
N SER A 107 5.33 10.42 5.69
CA SER A 107 4.88 9.65 4.50
C SER A 107 5.99 8.83 3.88
N LEU A 108 7.21 9.38 3.77
CA LEU A 108 8.35 8.66 3.21
C LEU A 108 8.74 7.46 4.07
N VAL A 109 8.77 7.61 5.39
CA VAL A 109 9.10 6.52 6.32
C VAL A 109 8.08 5.39 6.21
N VAL A 110 6.79 5.73 6.27
CA VAL A 110 5.70 4.74 6.11
C VAL A 110 5.82 4.04 4.75
N TRP A 111 6.04 4.78 3.67
CA TRP A 111 6.20 4.21 2.34
C TRP A 111 7.35 3.21 2.24
N LEU A 112 8.50 3.52 2.86
CA LEU A 112 9.63 2.58 2.93
C LEU A 112 9.27 1.29 3.68
N PHE A 113 8.55 1.39 4.79
CA PHE A 113 8.09 0.21 5.53
C PHE A 113 7.07 -0.61 4.73
N TRP A 114 6.19 0.04 3.98
CA TRP A 114 5.24 -0.63 3.09
C TRP A 114 5.93 -1.35 1.91
N LEU A 115 7.10 -0.88 1.48
CA LEU A 115 7.83 -1.53 0.38
C LEU A 115 8.38 -2.92 0.76
N ILE A 116 8.65 -3.15 2.05
CA ILE A 116 9.14 -4.45 2.57
C ILE A 116 8.17 -5.60 2.26
N PRO A 117 6.88 -5.56 2.68
CA PRO A 117 5.91 -6.61 2.37
C PRO A 117 5.64 -6.75 0.87
N TYR A 118 5.67 -5.65 0.12
CA TYR A 118 5.52 -5.67 -1.34
C TYR A 118 6.65 -6.46 -2.02
N ILE A 119 7.91 -6.15 -1.69
CA ILE A 119 9.08 -6.87 -2.24
C ILE A 119 9.07 -8.34 -1.80
N ALA A 120 8.74 -8.61 -0.53
CA ALA A 120 8.62 -9.97 -0.03
C ALA A 120 7.58 -10.78 -0.84
N GLY A 121 6.44 -10.16 -1.17
CA GLY A 121 5.41 -10.74 -2.03
C GLY A 121 5.89 -11.03 -3.44
N LEU A 122 6.60 -10.08 -4.05
CA LEU A 122 7.17 -10.28 -5.39
C LEU A 122 8.16 -11.43 -5.43
N ILE A 123 9.07 -11.54 -4.46
CA ILE A 123 10.07 -12.61 -4.41
C ILE A 123 9.39 -13.98 -4.26
N VAL A 124 8.41 -14.09 -3.36
CA VAL A 124 7.64 -15.33 -3.20
C VAL A 124 6.86 -15.66 -4.47
N GLY A 125 6.26 -14.67 -5.13
CA GLY A 125 5.53 -14.87 -6.39
C GLY A 125 6.41 -15.24 -7.59
N MET A 126 7.68 -14.84 -7.61
CA MET A 126 8.65 -15.21 -8.66
C MET A 126 9.33 -16.57 -8.42
N SER A 127 9.26 -17.10 -7.20
CA SER A 127 9.90 -18.37 -6.82
C SER A 127 8.95 -19.57 -6.84
N GLN A 128 7.70 -19.36 -7.25
CA GLN A 128 6.65 -20.37 -7.45
C GLN A 128 6.26 -20.41 -8.93
#